data_AF-A0A1Y0FUN8-F1
#
_entry.id   AF-A0A1Y0FUN8-F1
#
_cell.length_a   1.000
_cell.length_b   1.000
_cell.length_c   1.000
_cell.angle_alpha   90.00
_cell.angle_beta   90.00
_cell.angle_gamma   90.00
#
_symmetry.space_group_name_H-M   'P 1'
#
loop_
_entity.id
_entity.type
_entity.pdbx_description
1 polymer ?
#
loop_
_entity_poly.entity_id
_entity_poly.type
_entity_poly.pdbx_seq_one_letter_code
_entity_poly.pdbx_strand_id
1 'polypeptide(L)'
;MASELQLHQNEEFISELKECAKLLTEKLQGDQFEDASQLIHAMLESRDRHIFQSVGHLTRALHNAIVNFHVDADLTKEPPKVESSEIRDASNRLNYVIELTQKAAEKTMDMVDEAAPIAMNLGQEASVLRDQWARLKRREMSPDEFRTLYGRMDDFLAQMAIGTEQLGRNLQEIILEQGFQDLTGQVLKRVIGLINEVEQDLVSLVRIAGQVEEITGLAAGADNTAQEALIQKRKTEAEGPQINPTRADVVSGQDEVDDLLSSLGF
;
A
#
# COMPACT_ATOMS: atom_id res chain seq x y z
N MET A 1 -12.50 -21.42 5.28
CA MET A 1 -12.24 -22.81 5.73
C MET A 1 -11.06 -22.93 6.70
N ALA A 2 -9.82 -22.50 6.39
CA ALA A 2 -8.70 -22.62 7.36
C ALA A 2 -8.86 -21.75 8.63
N SER A 3 -9.39 -20.52 8.48
CA SER A 3 -9.64 -19.58 9.59
C SER A 3 -10.79 -20.02 10.53
N GLU A 4 -11.83 -20.70 10.03
CA GLU A 4 -12.94 -21.22 10.85
C GLU A 4 -12.52 -22.43 11.71
N LEU A 5 -11.66 -23.31 11.18
CA LEU A 5 -11.07 -24.42 11.94
C LEU A 5 -10.15 -23.94 13.08
N GLN A 6 -9.42 -22.83 12.87
CA GLN A 6 -8.56 -22.22 13.90
C GLN A 6 -9.36 -21.58 15.04
N LEU A 7 -10.49 -20.95 14.73
CA LEU A 7 -11.39 -20.39 15.74
C LEU A 7 -11.98 -21.51 16.61
N HIS A 8 -12.41 -22.62 16.01
CA HIS A 8 -12.94 -23.76 16.76
C HIS A 8 -11.89 -24.49 17.62
N GLN A 9 -10.67 -24.70 17.13
CA GLN A 9 -9.61 -25.30 17.94
C GLN A 9 -9.22 -24.42 19.14
N ASN A 10 -9.20 -23.10 18.96
CA ASN A 10 -8.98 -22.16 20.07
C ASN A 10 -10.14 -22.16 21.07
N GLU A 11 -11.39 -22.24 20.62
CA GLU A 11 -12.56 -22.34 21.51
C GLU A 11 -12.56 -23.64 22.33
N GLU A 12 -12.18 -24.76 21.72
CA GLU A 12 -12.11 -26.07 22.35
C GLU A 12 -11.01 -26.10 23.42
N PHE A 13 -9.81 -25.57 23.11
CA PHE A 13 -8.73 -25.41 24.08
C PHE A 13 -9.10 -24.50 25.25
N ILE A 14 -9.78 -23.37 24.99
CA ILE A 14 -10.23 -22.44 26.05
C ILE A 14 -11.28 -23.11 26.94
N SER A 15 -12.15 -23.97 26.38
CA SER A 15 -13.12 -24.73 27.16
C SER A 15 -12.43 -25.76 28.06
N GLU A 16 -11.48 -26.53 27.53
CA GLU A 16 -10.69 -27.50 28.31
C GLU A 16 -9.89 -26.81 29.43
N LEU A 17 -9.30 -25.64 29.15
CA LEU A 17 -8.54 -24.86 30.13
C LEU A 17 -9.44 -24.35 31.27
N LYS A 18 -10.66 -23.90 30.95
CA LYS A 18 -11.66 -23.47 31.95
C LYS A 18 -12.13 -24.64 32.82
N GLU A 19 -12.33 -25.80 32.22
CA GLU A 19 -12.74 -27.00 32.94
C GLU A 19 -11.64 -27.50 33.88
N CYS A 20 -10.39 -27.53 33.42
CA CYS A 20 -9.23 -27.87 34.24
C CYS A 20 -9.01 -26.85 35.37
N ALA A 21 -9.18 -25.54 35.13
CA ALA A 21 -9.08 -24.52 36.17
C ALA A 21 -10.14 -24.71 37.27
N LYS A 22 -11.36 -25.12 36.89
CA LYS A 22 -12.45 -25.42 37.83
C LYS A 22 -12.12 -26.64 38.69
N LEU A 23 -11.66 -27.74 38.06
CA LEU A 23 -11.21 -28.96 38.73
C LEU A 23 -10.00 -28.70 39.66
N LEU A 24 -9.05 -27.88 39.23
CA LEU A 24 -7.90 -27.48 40.05
C LEU A 24 -8.35 -26.73 41.31
N THR A 25 -9.32 -25.84 41.18
CA THR A 25 -9.89 -25.09 42.31
C THR A 25 -10.59 -26.03 43.29
N GLU A 26 -11.33 -27.02 42.79
CA GLU A 26 -12.03 -28.02 43.59
C GLU A 26 -11.06 -28.94 44.35
N LYS A 27 -9.96 -29.34 43.70
CA LYS A 27 -8.89 -30.16 44.29
C LYS A 27 -8.06 -29.41 45.33
N LEU A 28 -7.80 -28.12 45.12
CA LEU A 28 -7.17 -27.24 46.10
C LEU A 28 -8.06 -26.99 47.32
N GLN A 29 -9.39 -26.90 47.13
CA GLN A 29 -10.35 -26.79 48.24
C GLN A 29 -10.49 -28.08 49.06
N GLY A 30 -10.14 -29.23 48.47
CA GLY A 30 -10.17 -30.54 49.13
C GLY A 30 -8.87 -30.96 49.84
N ASP A 31 -7.88 -30.06 49.99
CA ASP A 31 -6.52 -30.36 50.51
C ASP A 31 -5.77 -31.46 49.72
N GLN A 32 -6.18 -31.73 48.46
CA GLN A 32 -5.57 -32.74 47.59
C GLN A 32 -4.45 -32.11 46.74
N PHE A 33 -3.37 -31.67 47.39
CA PHE A 33 -2.26 -30.95 46.75
C PHE A 33 -1.48 -31.78 45.72
N GLU A 34 -1.41 -33.10 45.89
CA GLU A 34 -0.70 -34.00 44.99
C GLU A 34 -1.43 -34.15 43.64
N ASP A 35 -2.76 -34.32 43.70
CA ASP A 35 -3.64 -34.32 42.52
C ASP A 35 -3.65 -32.93 41.83
N ALA A 36 -3.66 -31.85 42.62
CA ALA A 36 -3.59 -30.49 42.08
C ALA A 36 -2.27 -30.23 41.33
N SER A 37 -1.14 -30.73 41.84
CA SER A 37 0.15 -30.63 41.16
C SER A 37 0.18 -31.41 39.85
N GLN A 38 -0.46 -32.57 39.79
CA GLN A 38 -0.60 -33.35 38.55
C GLN A 38 -1.48 -32.63 37.51
N LEU A 39 -2.57 -32.00 37.95
CA LEU A 39 -3.42 -31.16 37.11
C LEU A 39 -2.67 -29.95 36.54
N ILE A 40 -1.85 -29.27 37.34
CA ILE A 40 -1.01 -28.16 36.88
C ILE A 40 -0.01 -28.64 35.81
N HIS A 41 0.63 -29.79 36.00
CA HIS A 41 1.53 -30.35 35.00
C HIS A 41 0.81 -30.74 33.71
N ALA A 42 -0.38 -31.34 33.80
CA ALA A 42 -1.19 -31.65 32.64
C ALA A 42 -1.63 -30.38 31.87
N MET A 43 -1.97 -29.30 32.58
CA MET A 43 -2.28 -28.00 31.97
C MET A 43 -1.06 -27.39 31.27
N LEU A 44 0.12 -27.45 31.91
CA LEU A 44 1.36 -26.95 31.31
C LEU A 44 1.74 -27.73 30.05
N GLU A 45 1.61 -29.05 30.07
CA GLU A 45 1.92 -29.90 28.92
C GLU A 45 0.92 -29.69 27.76
N SER A 46 -0.38 -29.55 28.08
CA SER A 46 -1.41 -29.20 27.09
C SER A 46 -1.15 -27.82 26.47
N ARG A 47 -0.80 -26.83 27.29
CA ARG A 47 -0.41 -25.49 26.84
C ARG A 47 0.79 -25.54 25.91
N ASP A 48 1.87 -26.20 26.32
CA ASP A 48 3.11 -26.25 25.53
C ASP A 48 2.87 -26.95 24.19
N ARG A 49 2.06 -28.01 24.19
CA ARG A 49 1.64 -28.72 22.97
C ARG A 49 0.79 -27.82 22.05
N HIS A 50 -0.17 -27.08 22.61
CA HIS A 50 -1.02 -26.19 21.85
C HIS A 50 -0.20 -25.03 21.24
N ILE A 51 0.67 -24.39 22.03
CA ILE A 51 1.59 -23.35 21.53
C ILE A 51 2.48 -23.90 20.42
N PHE A 52 3.06 -25.09 20.60
CA PHE A 52 3.93 -25.70 19.60
C PHE A 52 3.18 -26.03 18.31
N GLN A 53 1.91 -26.45 18.40
CA GLN A 53 1.04 -26.69 17.25
C GLN A 53 0.62 -25.38 16.57
N SER A 54 0.25 -24.35 17.33
CA SER A 54 -0.10 -23.03 16.77
C SER A 54 1.10 -22.39 16.08
N VAL A 55 2.30 -22.46 16.70
CA VAL A 55 3.55 -22.01 16.07
C VAL A 55 3.83 -22.83 14.83
N GLY A 56 3.79 -24.16 14.90
CA GLY A 56 4.02 -25.03 13.73
C GLY A 56 3.02 -24.82 12.60
N HIS A 57 1.76 -24.54 12.92
CA HIS A 57 0.72 -24.18 11.95
C HIS A 57 0.98 -22.81 11.36
N LEU A 58 1.35 -21.80 12.15
CA LEU A 58 1.71 -20.47 11.64
C LEU A 58 2.91 -20.55 10.71
N THR A 59 3.97 -21.28 11.09
CA THR A 59 5.15 -21.48 10.25
C THR A 59 4.79 -22.22 8.96
N ARG A 60 3.86 -23.18 9.01
CA ARG A 60 3.37 -23.90 7.81
C ARG A 60 2.40 -23.09 6.96
N ALA A 61 1.52 -22.30 7.56
CA ALA A 61 0.58 -21.44 6.85
C ALA A 61 1.34 -20.33 6.12
N LEU A 62 2.30 -19.71 6.82
CA LEU A 62 3.29 -18.82 6.23
C LEU A 62 4.01 -19.56 5.09
N HIS A 63 4.66 -20.69 5.35
CA HIS A 63 5.38 -21.47 4.32
C HIS A 63 4.50 -21.87 3.12
N ASN A 64 3.24 -22.22 3.32
CA ASN A 64 2.32 -22.59 2.25
C ASN A 64 1.84 -21.38 1.44
N ALA A 65 1.58 -20.23 2.09
CA ALA A 65 1.29 -18.97 1.41
C ALA A 65 2.49 -18.55 0.53
N ILE A 66 3.70 -18.77 1.03
CA ILE A 66 4.97 -18.54 0.32
C ILE A 66 5.15 -19.48 -0.87
N VAL A 67 4.92 -20.79 -0.68
CA VAL A 67 5.12 -21.80 -1.74
C VAL A 67 4.07 -21.67 -2.84
N ASN A 68 2.79 -21.46 -2.50
CA ASN A 68 1.74 -21.21 -3.49
C ASN A 68 1.99 -19.91 -4.27
N PHE A 69 2.61 -18.90 -3.64
CA PHE A 69 3.02 -17.68 -4.31
C PHE A 69 4.13 -17.92 -5.37
N HIS A 70 4.98 -18.94 -5.20
CA HIS A 70 5.98 -19.36 -6.20
C HIS A 70 5.36 -20.04 -7.42
N VAL A 71 4.22 -20.73 -7.27
CA VAL A 71 3.55 -21.49 -8.35
C VAL A 71 2.82 -20.56 -9.31
N ASP A 72 2.24 -19.45 -8.83
CA ASP A 72 1.57 -18.46 -9.69
C ASP A 72 2.52 -17.43 -10.32
N ALA A 73 3.82 -17.51 -10.01
CA ALA A 73 4.86 -16.64 -10.57
C ALA A 73 5.66 -17.27 -11.72
N ASP A 74 5.37 -18.51 -12.14
CA ASP A 74 6.05 -19.15 -13.25
C ASP A 74 5.19 -19.19 -14.53
N LEU A 75 5.19 -18.07 -15.27
CA LEU A 75 4.68 -18.03 -16.64
C LEU A 75 5.78 -18.27 -17.69
N THR A 76 7.04 -18.58 -17.34
CA THR A 76 8.06 -18.76 -18.40
C THR A 76 9.23 -19.74 -18.20
N LYS A 77 9.59 -20.32 -17.04
CA LYS A 77 10.81 -21.17 -16.94
C LYS A 77 10.86 -22.23 -15.83
N GLU A 78 10.96 -23.50 -16.24
CA GLU A 78 11.62 -24.56 -15.46
C GLU A 78 13.16 -24.38 -15.43
N PRO A 79 13.89 -24.70 -14.33
CA PRO A 79 13.44 -24.95 -12.95
C PRO A 79 13.86 -23.80 -11.98
N PRO A 80 13.01 -23.37 -11.02
CA PRO A 80 13.40 -22.39 -10.02
C PRO A 80 13.97 -23.09 -8.77
N LYS A 81 15.22 -22.73 -8.43
CA LYS A 81 15.82 -23.05 -7.12
C LYS A 81 15.16 -22.19 -6.06
N VAL A 82 14.63 -22.84 -5.03
CA VAL A 82 14.15 -22.21 -3.80
C VAL A 82 15.36 -21.73 -3.00
N GLU A 83 15.64 -20.44 -3.04
CA GLU A 83 16.56 -19.80 -2.10
C GLU A 83 15.79 -18.84 -1.18
N SER A 84 15.98 -19.08 0.11
CA SER A 84 15.32 -18.54 1.29
C SER A 84 15.51 -17.02 1.49
N SER A 85 14.40 -16.26 1.62
CA SER A 85 14.19 -15.08 2.51
C SER A 85 13.06 -14.17 1.98
N GLU A 86 11.82 -14.29 2.50
CA GLU A 86 10.68 -13.51 1.99
C GLU A 86 10.60 -12.04 2.45
N ILE A 87 11.19 -11.66 3.59
CA ILE A 87 11.22 -10.23 4.00
C ILE A 87 12.14 -9.42 3.07
N ARG A 88 13.24 -10.03 2.61
CA ARG A 88 14.06 -9.45 1.55
C ARG A 88 13.27 -9.38 0.25
N ASP A 89 12.43 -10.38 -0.06
CA ASP A 89 11.61 -10.39 -1.27
C ASP A 89 10.56 -9.27 -1.30
N ALA A 90 9.80 -9.03 -0.22
CA ALA A 90 8.84 -7.92 -0.16
C ALA A 90 9.52 -6.54 -0.30
N SER A 91 10.67 -6.36 0.35
CA SER A 91 11.47 -5.14 0.21
C SER A 91 12.03 -4.96 -1.20
N ASN A 92 12.51 -6.05 -1.82
CA ASN A 92 12.97 -6.05 -3.21
C ASN A 92 11.84 -5.74 -4.19
N ARG A 93 10.63 -6.25 -3.94
CA ARG A 93 9.44 -6.00 -4.78
C ARG A 93 8.92 -4.58 -4.61
N LEU A 94 8.99 -4.00 -3.41
CA LEU A 94 8.69 -2.59 -3.19
C LEU A 94 9.73 -1.70 -3.90
N ASN A 95 11.02 -2.03 -3.80
CA ASN A 95 12.07 -1.32 -4.54
C ASN A 95 11.88 -1.43 -6.05
N TYR A 96 11.49 -2.60 -6.56
CA TYR A 96 11.17 -2.81 -7.98
C TYR A 96 9.97 -1.97 -8.44
N VAL A 97 8.92 -1.86 -7.61
CA VAL A 97 7.78 -0.97 -7.86
C VAL A 97 8.25 0.48 -7.91
N ILE A 98 9.04 0.93 -6.95
CA ILE A 98 9.57 2.30 -6.90
C ILE A 98 10.40 2.60 -8.16
N GLU A 99 11.31 1.71 -8.53
CA GLU A 99 12.17 1.86 -9.71
C GLU A 99 11.35 1.94 -11.00
N LEU A 100 10.37 1.03 -11.17
CA LEU A 100 9.48 1.05 -12.34
C LEU A 100 8.60 2.29 -12.39
N THR A 101 8.04 2.71 -11.25
CA THR A 101 7.21 3.92 -11.17
C THR A 101 8.04 5.17 -11.49
N GLN A 102 9.26 5.27 -10.95
CA GLN A 102 10.17 6.37 -11.26
C GLN A 102 10.52 6.39 -12.74
N LYS A 103 10.90 5.25 -13.32
CA LYS A 103 11.26 5.14 -14.73
C LYS A 103 10.10 5.50 -15.67
N ALA A 104 8.89 5.05 -15.36
CA ALA A 104 7.69 5.39 -16.13
C ALA A 104 7.37 6.90 -16.03
N ALA A 105 7.55 7.49 -14.85
CA ALA A 105 7.35 8.93 -14.64
C ALA A 105 8.39 9.77 -15.39
N GLU A 106 9.68 9.42 -15.31
CA GLU A 106 10.77 10.07 -16.06
C GLU A 106 10.49 10.01 -17.56
N LYS A 107 10.17 8.83 -18.10
CA LYS A 107 9.88 8.68 -19.52
C LYS A 107 8.63 9.43 -19.96
N THR A 108 7.60 9.50 -19.11
CA THR A 108 6.40 10.31 -19.39
C THR A 108 6.76 11.79 -19.45
N MET A 109 7.61 12.27 -18.55
CA MET A 109 8.06 13.66 -18.50
C MET A 109 8.89 14.01 -19.74
N ASP A 110 9.82 13.14 -20.15
CA ASP A 110 10.60 13.32 -21.37
C ASP A 110 9.70 13.48 -22.61
N MET A 111 8.67 12.63 -22.74
CA MET A 111 7.72 12.69 -23.86
C MET A 111 6.89 13.99 -23.87
N VAL A 112 6.54 14.50 -22.69
CA VAL A 112 5.84 15.78 -22.52
C VAL A 112 6.77 16.94 -22.88
N ASP A 113 8.02 16.91 -22.43
CA ASP A 113 9.04 17.93 -22.73
C ASP A 113 9.35 18.01 -24.23
N GLU A 114 9.27 16.89 -24.95
CA GLU A 114 9.38 16.85 -26.41
C GLU A 114 8.11 17.35 -27.13
N ALA A 115 6.93 17.01 -26.62
CA ALA A 115 5.65 17.35 -27.27
C ALA A 115 5.23 18.82 -27.06
N ALA A 116 5.49 19.38 -25.88
CA ALA A 116 5.12 20.74 -25.52
C ALA A 116 5.64 21.83 -26.50
N PRO A 117 6.93 21.86 -26.89
CA PRO A 117 7.44 22.87 -27.83
C PRO A 117 6.82 22.74 -29.23
N ILE A 118 6.49 21.51 -29.66
CA ILE A 118 5.83 21.28 -30.96
C ILE A 118 4.43 21.91 -30.96
N ALA A 119 3.64 21.62 -29.92
CA ALA A 119 2.30 22.19 -29.78
C ALA A 119 2.33 23.72 -29.65
N MET A 120 3.29 24.26 -28.88
CA MET A 120 3.45 25.71 -28.70
C MET A 120 3.82 26.42 -30.00
N ASN A 121 4.78 25.86 -30.76
CA ASN A 121 5.21 26.43 -32.04
C ASN A 121 4.06 26.40 -33.07
N LEU A 122 3.37 25.26 -33.21
CA LEU A 122 2.20 25.16 -34.08
C LEU A 122 1.11 26.17 -33.70
N GLY A 123 0.83 26.34 -32.40
CA GLY A 123 -0.15 27.31 -31.92
C GLY A 123 0.24 28.76 -32.22
N GLN A 124 1.52 29.11 -32.05
CA GLN A 124 2.02 30.46 -32.31
C GLN A 124 1.98 30.79 -33.81
N GLU A 125 2.47 29.90 -34.67
CA GLU A 125 2.42 30.10 -36.13
C GLU A 125 0.98 30.13 -36.66
N ALA A 126 0.09 29.28 -36.14
CA ALA A 126 -1.34 29.32 -36.48
C ALA A 126 -1.96 30.68 -36.15
N SER A 127 -1.63 31.28 -35.00
CA SER A 127 -2.14 32.59 -34.59
C SER A 127 -1.66 33.69 -35.54
N VAL A 128 -0.36 33.69 -35.88
CA VAL A 128 0.23 34.66 -36.81
C VAL A 128 -0.41 34.55 -38.20
N LEU A 129 -0.55 33.33 -38.73
CA LEU A 129 -1.18 33.10 -40.03
C LEU A 129 -2.66 33.49 -40.03
N ARG A 130 -3.38 33.24 -38.93
CA ARG A 130 -4.78 33.66 -38.79
C ARG A 130 -4.94 35.18 -38.89
N ASP A 131 -4.04 35.94 -38.26
CA ASP A 131 -4.07 37.40 -38.28
C ASP A 131 -3.73 37.95 -39.67
N GLN A 132 -2.72 37.37 -40.34
CA GLN A 132 -2.36 37.72 -41.72
C GLN A 132 -3.49 37.37 -42.70
N TRP A 133 -4.12 36.21 -42.53
CA TRP A 133 -5.29 35.79 -43.30
C TRP A 133 -6.47 36.75 -43.11
N ALA A 134 -6.68 37.26 -41.90
CA ALA A 134 -7.70 38.27 -41.63
C ALA A 134 -7.43 39.60 -42.35
N ARG A 135 -6.16 40.06 -42.38
CA ARG A 135 -5.74 41.25 -43.16
C ARG A 135 -5.98 41.06 -44.65
N LEU A 136 -5.66 39.88 -45.19
CA LEU A 136 -5.94 39.53 -46.59
C LEU A 136 -7.44 39.63 -46.90
N LYS A 137 -8.30 39.07 -46.04
CA LYS A 137 -9.77 39.14 -46.20
C LYS A 137 -10.31 40.57 -46.20
N ARG A 138 -9.70 41.47 -45.41
CA ARG A 138 -10.04 42.90 -45.38
C ARG A 138 -9.44 43.71 -46.54
N ARG A 139 -8.66 43.06 -47.43
CA ARG A 139 -7.93 43.69 -48.54
C ARG A 139 -6.88 44.71 -48.06
N GLU A 140 -6.35 44.53 -46.85
CA GLU A 140 -5.32 45.37 -46.21
C GLU A 140 -3.90 44.82 -46.43
N MET A 141 -3.67 44.18 -47.57
CA MET A 141 -2.44 43.44 -47.87
C MET A 141 -1.96 43.75 -49.29
N SER A 142 -0.67 44.04 -49.41
CA SER A 142 0.00 44.25 -50.69
C SER A 142 0.26 42.93 -51.44
N PRO A 143 0.50 42.97 -52.77
CA PRO A 143 0.85 41.77 -53.54
C PRO A 143 2.12 41.06 -53.06
N ASP A 144 3.09 41.79 -52.53
CA ASP A 144 4.34 41.21 -52.02
C ASP A 144 4.13 40.52 -50.67
N GLU A 145 3.38 41.14 -49.75
CA GLU A 145 2.96 40.48 -48.49
C GLU A 145 2.15 39.20 -48.74
N PHE A 146 1.30 39.20 -49.78
CA PHE A 146 0.53 38.00 -50.16
C PHE A 146 1.43 36.84 -50.61
N ARG A 147 2.48 37.12 -51.40
CA ARG A 147 3.43 36.07 -51.82
C ARG A 147 4.15 35.46 -50.63
N THR A 148 4.54 36.28 -49.65
CA THR A 148 5.15 35.80 -48.40
C THR A 148 4.18 34.96 -47.59
N LEU A 149 2.92 35.40 -47.43
CA LEU A 149 1.89 34.63 -46.73
C LEU A 149 1.61 33.28 -47.42
N TYR A 150 1.56 33.27 -48.75
CA TYR A 150 1.34 32.05 -49.52
C TYR A 150 2.43 31.00 -49.26
N GLY A 151 3.71 31.40 -49.31
CA GLY A 151 4.82 30.50 -48.97
C GLY A 151 4.79 30.03 -47.52
N ARG A 152 4.57 30.96 -46.58
CA ARG A 152 4.50 30.62 -45.15
C ARG A 152 3.35 29.68 -44.80
N MET A 153 2.23 29.77 -45.53
CA MET A 153 1.10 28.86 -45.36
C MET A 153 1.45 27.44 -45.82
N ASP A 154 2.18 27.30 -46.94
CA ASP A 154 2.65 25.99 -47.44
C ASP A 154 3.61 25.35 -46.44
N ASP A 155 4.60 26.11 -45.97
CA ASP A 155 5.56 25.67 -44.95
C ASP A 155 4.85 25.25 -43.65
N PHE A 156 3.87 26.05 -43.19
CA PHE A 156 3.12 25.74 -41.98
C PHE A 156 2.26 24.48 -42.12
N LEU A 157 1.61 24.26 -43.26
CA LEU A 157 0.83 23.05 -43.49
C LEU A 157 1.72 21.80 -43.49
N ALA A 158 2.93 21.90 -44.06
CA ALA A 158 3.93 20.83 -44.00
C ALA A 158 4.40 20.57 -42.56
N GLN A 159 4.73 21.62 -41.80
CA GLN A 159 5.13 21.51 -40.40
C GLN A 159 4.00 20.97 -39.51
N MET A 160 2.75 21.36 -39.76
CA MET A 160 1.58 20.87 -39.03
C MET A 160 1.39 19.36 -39.22
N ALA A 161 1.56 18.84 -40.44
CA ALA A 161 1.46 17.41 -40.70
C ALA A 161 2.49 16.62 -39.87
N ILE A 162 3.77 17.04 -39.92
CA ILE A 162 4.86 16.41 -39.19
C ILE A 162 4.68 16.54 -37.67
N GLY A 163 4.38 17.76 -37.21
CA GLY A 163 4.23 18.06 -35.78
C GLY A 163 3.06 17.32 -35.15
N THR A 164 1.93 17.19 -35.85
CA THR A 164 0.77 16.45 -35.35
C THR A 164 1.03 14.95 -35.30
N GLU A 165 1.75 14.39 -36.29
CA GLU A 165 2.19 13.00 -36.26
C GLU A 165 3.11 12.72 -35.07
N GLN A 166 4.08 13.59 -34.83
CA GLN A 166 4.99 13.47 -33.68
C GLN A 166 4.23 13.59 -32.36
N LEU A 167 3.32 14.55 -32.23
CA LEU A 167 2.47 14.69 -31.04
C LEU A 167 1.66 13.41 -30.79
N GLY A 168 1.09 12.84 -31.85
CA GLY A 168 0.33 11.59 -31.79
C GLY A 168 1.19 10.42 -31.30
N ARG A 169 2.43 10.29 -31.79
CA ARG A 169 3.39 9.28 -31.31
C ARG A 169 3.70 9.46 -29.83
N ASN A 170 4.09 10.67 -29.40
CA ASN A 170 4.43 10.95 -28.01
C ASN A 170 3.24 10.65 -27.07
N LEU A 171 2.01 11.02 -27.46
CA LEU A 171 0.81 10.71 -26.68
C LEU A 171 0.53 9.19 -26.59
N GLN A 172 0.74 8.44 -27.66
CA GLN A 172 0.62 6.98 -27.63
C GLN A 172 1.66 6.33 -26.72
N GLU A 173 2.90 6.83 -26.76
CA GLU A 173 3.95 6.34 -25.86
C GLU A 173 3.66 6.67 -24.40
N ILE A 174 3.15 7.87 -24.09
CA ILE A 174 2.71 8.24 -22.73
C ILE A 174 1.62 7.28 -22.24
N ILE A 175 0.62 6.98 -23.06
CA ILE A 175 -0.46 6.04 -22.70
C ILE A 175 0.11 4.63 -22.43
N LEU A 176 1.08 4.20 -23.23
CA LEU A 176 1.73 2.90 -23.04
C LEU A 176 2.53 2.85 -21.74
N GLU A 177 3.31 3.89 -21.44
CA GLU A 177 4.09 3.99 -20.20
C GLU A 177 3.20 4.06 -18.95
N GLN A 178 2.06 4.75 -19.04
CA GLN A 178 1.05 4.73 -17.98
C GLN A 178 0.43 3.34 -17.77
N GLY A 179 0.34 2.51 -18.81
CA GLY A 179 -0.06 1.11 -18.68
C GLY A 179 0.89 0.29 -17.79
N PHE A 180 2.19 0.58 -17.81
CA PHE A 180 3.15 -0.05 -16.89
C PHE A 180 2.97 0.43 -15.44
N GLN A 181 2.51 1.68 -15.23
CA GLN A 181 2.18 2.18 -13.90
C GLN A 181 1.02 1.39 -13.26
N ASP A 182 -0.01 0.97 -14.01
CA ASP A 182 -1.07 0.10 -13.47
C ASP A 182 -0.51 -1.22 -12.93
N LEU A 183 0.44 -1.82 -13.65
CA LEU A 183 1.11 -3.04 -13.23
C LEU A 183 1.89 -2.84 -11.92
N THR A 184 2.55 -1.69 -11.75
CA THR A 184 3.21 -1.33 -10.48
C THR A 184 2.21 -1.17 -9.33
N GLY A 185 1.02 -0.61 -9.61
CA GLY A 185 -0.06 -0.50 -8.63
C GLY A 185 -0.62 -1.86 -8.19
N GLN A 186 -0.71 -2.83 -9.10
CA GLN A 186 -1.11 -4.19 -8.76
C GLN A 186 -0.09 -4.89 -7.86
N VAL A 187 1.20 -4.73 -8.14
CA VAL A 187 2.27 -5.27 -7.28
C VAL A 187 2.23 -4.61 -5.90
N LEU A 188 2.06 -3.28 -5.83
CA LEU A 188 1.96 -2.56 -4.57
C LEU A 188 0.77 -3.04 -3.72
N LYS A 189 -0.42 -3.21 -4.32
CA LYS A 189 -1.60 -3.74 -3.63
C LYS A 189 -1.33 -5.13 -3.02
N ARG A 190 -0.62 -5.99 -3.74
CA ARG A 190 -0.24 -7.33 -3.24
C ARG A 190 0.75 -7.25 -2.07
N VAL A 191 1.73 -6.35 -2.14
CA VAL A 191 2.69 -6.12 -1.04
C VAL A 191 1.97 -5.58 0.20
N ILE A 192 1.04 -4.64 0.05
CA ILE A 192 0.22 -4.11 1.15
C ILE A 192 -0.63 -5.23 1.78
N GLY A 193 -1.23 -6.09 0.95
CA GLY A 193 -1.99 -7.25 1.43
C GLY A 193 -1.14 -8.16 2.33
N LEU A 194 0.08 -8.49 1.89
CA LEU A 194 1.02 -9.31 2.66
C LEU A 194 1.39 -8.67 4.01
N ILE A 195 1.66 -7.37 4.03
CA ILE A 195 1.98 -6.65 5.27
C ILE A 195 0.80 -6.70 6.24
N ASN A 196 -0.43 -6.52 5.75
CA ASN A 196 -1.63 -6.60 6.57
C ASN A 196 -1.86 -8.01 7.14
N GLU A 197 -1.60 -9.06 6.36
CA GLU A 197 -1.69 -10.45 6.84
C GLU A 197 -0.67 -10.72 7.95
N VAL A 198 0.58 -10.31 7.76
CA VAL A 198 1.63 -10.44 8.78
C VAL A 198 1.31 -9.63 10.04
N GLU A 199 0.76 -8.43 9.90
CA GLU A 199 0.32 -7.61 11.03
C GLU A 199 -0.80 -8.30 11.81
N GLN A 200 -1.81 -8.85 11.13
CA GLN A 200 -2.92 -9.57 11.77
C GLN A 200 -2.42 -10.80 12.53
N ASP A 201 -1.51 -11.57 11.93
CA ASP A 201 -0.91 -12.74 12.57
C ASP A 201 -0.11 -12.37 13.82
N LEU A 202 0.68 -11.28 13.77
CA LEU A 202 1.42 -10.78 14.94
C LEU A 202 0.49 -10.27 16.03
N VAL A 203 -0.57 -9.54 15.70
CA VAL A 203 -1.57 -9.07 16.66
C VAL A 203 -2.29 -10.26 17.31
N SER A 204 -2.64 -11.28 16.52
CA SER A 204 -3.24 -12.52 17.01
C SER A 204 -2.31 -13.22 18.02
N LEU A 205 -1.02 -13.31 17.70
CA LEU A 205 -0.02 -13.93 18.58
C LEU A 205 0.15 -13.16 19.90
N VAL A 206 0.23 -11.82 19.85
CA VAL A 206 0.28 -10.96 21.05
C VAL A 206 -0.98 -11.10 21.88
N ARG A 207 -2.16 -11.18 21.24
CA ARG A 207 -3.44 -11.36 21.93
C ARG A 207 -3.53 -12.71 22.63
N ILE A 208 -3.06 -13.78 21.99
CA ILE A 208 -2.98 -15.12 22.59
C ILE A 208 -2.03 -15.11 23.79
N ALA A 209 -0.86 -14.48 23.66
CA ALA A 209 0.10 -14.36 24.77
C ALA A 209 -0.52 -13.61 25.97
N GLY A 210 -1.21 -12.49 25.72
CA GLY A 210 -1.86 -11.70 26.77
C GLY A 210 -3.07 -12.40 27.42
N GLN A 211 -3.89 -13.11 26.63
CA GLN A 211 -5.02 -13.88 27.17
C GLN A 211 -4.56 -15.07 28.01
N VAL A 212 -3.45 -15.72 27.64
CA VAL A 212 -2.86 -16.79 28.45
C VAL A 212 -2.29 -16.23 29.76
N GLU A 213 -1.70 -15.03 29.74
CA GLU A 213 -1.20 -14.36 30.95
C GLU A 213 -2.33 -13.92 31.90
N GLU A 214 -3.48 -13.51 31.35
CA GLU A 214 -4.70 -13.17 32.09
C GLU A 214 -5.40 -14.42 32.67
N ILE A 215 -5.48 -15.53 31.91
CA ILE A 215 -6.14 -16.77 32.35
C ILE A 215 -5.28 -17.57 33.34
N THR A 216 -3.95 -17.53 33.22
CA THR A 216 -3.03 -18.22 34.15
C THR A 216 -2.78 -17.44 35.43
N GLY A 217 -3.32 -16.22 35.56
CA GLY A 217 -3.17 -15.38 36.75
C GLY A 217 -1.74 -14.91 37.02
N LEU A 218 -0.84 -15.00 36.02
CA LEU A 218 0.55 -14.56 36.15
C LEU A 218 0.69 -13.02 36.08
N ALA A 219 -0.37 -12.30 35.70
CA ALA A 219 -0.43 -10.84 35.67
C ALA A 219 -0.69 -10.18 37.05
N ALA A 220 -0.20 -10.76 38.15
CA ALA A 220 -0.08 -10.04 39.42
C ALA A 220 1.35 -9.48 39.55
N GLY A 221 1.75 -8.52 38.69
CA GLY A 221 2.95 -7.74 39.02
C GLY A 221 3.70 -6.96 37.93
N ALA A 222 3.35 -6.97 36.65
CA ALA A 222 4.14 -6.27 35.64
C ALA A 222 3.32 -5.26 34.81
N ASP A 223 3.25 -4.04 35.37
CA ASP A 223 3.46 -2.79 34.63
C ASP A 223 2.44 -2.37 33.54
N ASN A 224 1.22 -2.03 33.98
CA ASN A 224 0.26 -1.21 33.22
C ASN A 224 0.82 0.16 32.76
N THR A 225 1.99 0.56 33.25
CA THR A 225 2.64 1.85 32.99
C THR A 225 3.28 1.92 31.59
N ALA A 226 3.65 0.77 30.99
CA ALA A 226 4.27 0.73 29.66
C ALA A 226 3.26 0.92 28.51
N GLN A 227 2.02 0.46 28.70
CA GLN A 227 0.93 0.60 27.72
C GLN A 227 0.53 2.08 27.54
N GLU A 228 0.48 2.85 28.64
CA GLU A 228 0.17 4.28 28.62
C GLU A 228 1.28 5.12 27.96
N ALA A 229 2.54 4.74 28.14
CA ALA A 229 3.69 5.41 27.51
C ALA A 229 3.74 5.21 25.99
N LEU A 230 3.34 4.03 25.48
CA LEU A 230 3.25 3.74 24.04
C LEU A 230 2.09 4.50 23.36
N ILE A 231 0.98 4.68 24.06
CA ILE A 231 -0.18 5.45 23.57
C ILE A 231 0.16 6.95 23.51
N GLN A 232 0.91 7.48 24.46
CA GLN A 232 1.37 8.88 24.41
C GLN A 232 2.39 9.12 23.29
N LYS A 233 3.27 8.15 22.98
CA LYS A 233 4.27 8.31 21.93
C LYS A 233 3.66 8.39 20.53
N ARG A 234 2.56 7.68 20.26
CA ARG A 234 1.80 7.77 18.99
C ARG A 234 1.12 9.13 18.76
N LYS A 235 0.87 9.92 19.81
CA LYS A 235 0.35 11.29 19.67
C LYS A 235 1.40 12.29 19.19
N THR A 236 2.68 11.90 19.16
CA THR A 236 3.81 12.80 18.85
C THR A 236 4.51 12.42 17.55
N GLU A 237 3.82 11.71 16.65
CA GLU A 237 4.34 11.43 15.30
C GLU A 237 4.16 12.67 14.42
N ALA A 238 5.18 12.98 13.63
CA ALA A 238 5.17 14.11 12.70
C ALA A 238 4.08 13.89 11.65
N GLU A 239 3.04 14.72 11.69
CA GLU A 239 1.95 14.74 10.70
C GLU A 239 2.57 15.14 9.35
N GLY A 240 2.77 14.15 8.46
CA GLY A 240 3.08 14.38 7.05
C GLY A 240 1.88 14.96 6.30
N PRO A 241 1.98 15.13 4.96
CA PRO A 241 0.86 15.61 4.15
C PRO A 241 -0.40 14.77 4.41
N GLN A 242 -1.51 15.42 4.74
CA GLN A 242 -2.75 14.73 5.10
C GLN A 242 -3.29 13.93 3.92
N ILE A 243 -3.25 12.60 4.03
CA ILE A 243 -3.72 11.65 3.01
C ILE A 243 -5.16 11.19 3.23
N ASN A 244 -5.80 11.54 4.36
CA ASN A 244 -7.15 11.10 4.68
C ASN A 244 -8.10 12.29 4.91
N PRO A 245 -9.02 12.59 3.98
CA PRO A 245 -9.93 13.72 4.08
C PRO A 245 -11.12 13.51 5.05
N THR A 246 -11.23 12.33 5.68
CA THR A 246 -12.38 11.96 6.54
C THR A 246 -12.07 11.96 8.04
N ARG A 247 -10.86 12.35 8.45
CA ARG A 247 -10.50 12.51 9.86
C ARG A 247 -11.18 13.77 10.40
N ALA A 248 -11.79 13.69 11.58
CA ALA A 248 -12.57 14.78 12.21
C ALA A 248 -11.77 16.06 12.53
N ASP A 249 -10.46 16.04 12.32
CA ASP A 249 -9.51 17.13 12.58
C ASP A 249 -8.92 17.69 11.26
N VAL A 250 -9.59 17.41 10.13
CA VAL A 250 -9.18 17.86 8.80
C VAL A 250 -10.13 18.95 8.35
N VAL A 251 -9.55 20.14 8.17
CA VAL A 251 -10.24 21.30 7.62
C VAL A 251 -10.52 21.05 6.15
N SER A 252 -11.80 21.07 5.80
CA SER A 252 -12.28 20.68 4.47
C SER A 252 -12.60 21.87 3.56
N GLY A 253 -12.57 23.10 4.09
CA GLY A 253 -12.88 24.33 3.36
C GLY A 253 -12.31 25.60 3.97
N GLN A 254 -12.27 26.68 3.17
CA GLN A 254 -11.70 27.98 3.55
C GLN A 254 -12.45 28.63 4.73
N ASP A 255 -13.76 28.40 4.85
CA ASP A 255 -14.56 28.94 5.95
C ASP A 255 -14.13 28.37 7.32
N GLU A 256 -13.79 27.07 7.36
CA GLU A 256 -13.28 26.40 8.57
C GLU A 256 -11.83 26.84 8.90
N VAL A 257 -11.05 27.26 7.89
CA VAL A 257 -9.73 27.88 8.10
C VAL A 257 -9.90 29.24 8.77
N ASP A 258 -10.84 30.06 8.30
CA ASP A 258 -11.10 31.40 8.84
C ASP A 258 -11.65 31.34 10.28
N ASP A 259 -12.48 30.32 10.60
CA ASP A 259 -12.93 30.03 11.95
C ASP A 259 -11.79 29.61 12.89
N LEU A 260 -10.85 28.80 12.40
CA LEU A 260 -9.64 28.43 13.14
C LEU A 260 -8.73 29.64 13.41
N LEU A 261 -8.52 30.49 12.42
CA LEU A 261 -7.73 31.72 12.56
C LEU A 261 -8.36 32.68 13.57
N SER A 262 -9.69 32.82 13.52
CA SER A 262 -10.47 33.60 14.49
C SER A 262 -10.33 33.05 15.91
N SER A 263 -10.30 31.72 16.07
CA SER A 263 -10.15 31.05 17.37
C SER A 263 -8.74 31.17 17.97
N LEU A 264 -7.71 31.33 17.13
CA LEU A 264 -6.32 31.58 17.55
C LEU A 264 -6.01 33.08 17.77
N GLY A 265 -6.97 33.97 17.53
CA GLY A 265 -6.86 35.39 17.81
C GLY A 265 -6.11 36.21 16.76
N PHE A 266 -6.15 35.77 15.50
CA PHE A 266 -5.76 36.58 14.33
C PHE A 266 -6.97 37.17 13.61
#